data_AF-A0A355H853-F1
#
_entry.id   AF-A0A355H853-F1
#
_cell.length_a   1.000
_cell.length_b   1.000
_cell.length_c   1.000
_cell.angle_alpha   90.00
_cell.angle_beta   90.00
_cell.angle_gamma   90.00
#
_symmetry.space_group_name_H-M   'P 1'
#
loop_
_entity.id
_entity.type
_entity.pdbx_description
1 polymer ?
#
loop_
_entity_poly.entity_id
_entity_poly.type
_entity_poly.pdbx_seq_one_letter_code
_entity_poly.pdbx_strand_id
1 'polypeptide(L)'
;GETILQAADRAGVADIPRLCYKEGYRSDGNCRSCMVEIEGERVLAPSCCRYPQQGMKVNSKSERAIHSQKMVLELLLADMPDSGKSPYTPNSELDDWVEKLGLGNPRFSRRIQPVFDNSHPAMSVNLDACIQCTRCV
;
A
#
# COMPACT_ATOMS: atom_id res chain seq x y z
N GLY A 1 -14.24 0.89 16.81
CA GLY A 1 -13.03 1.56 17.32
C GLY A 1 -12.23 2.10 16.15
N GLU A 2 -11.35 3.07 16.39
CA GLU A 2 -10.40 3.55 15.36
C GLU A 2 -9.26 2.55 15.19
N THR A 3 -8.73 2.41 13.97
CA THR A 3 -7.55 1.59 13.69
C THR A 3 -6.26 2.31 14.08
N ILE A 4 -5.13 1.61 14.13
CA ILE A 4 -3.82 2.21 14.36
C ILE A 4 -3.54 3.30 13.31
N LEU A 5 -3.90 3.07 12.05
CA LEU A 5 -3.71 4.05 10.97
C LEU A 5 -4.51 5.34 11.24
N GLN A 6 -5.77 5.21 11.65
CA GLN A 6 -6.63 6.36 11.98
C GLN A 6 -6.16 7.09 13.24
N ALA A 7 -5.73 6.36 14.26
CA ALA A 7 -5.15 6.94 15.46
C ALA A 7 -3.85 7.72 15.15
N ALA A 8 -3.02 7.19 14.25
CA ALA A 8 -1.82 7.85 13.76
C ALA A 8 -2.15 9.14 13.01
N ASP A 9 -3.15 9.13 12.11
CA ASP A 9 -3.61 10.32 11.39
C ASP A 9 -4.10 11.41 12.36
N ARG A 10 -4.93 11.03 13.33
CA ARG A 10 -5.46 11.93 14.36
C ARG A 10 -4.34 12.53 15.23
N ALA A 11 -3.25 11.80 15.42
CA ALA A 11 -2.06 12.26 16.14
C ALA A 11 -1.06 13.04 15.25
N GLY A 12 -1.36 13.26 13.97
CA GLY A 12 -0.48 13.96 13.03
C GLY A 12 0.70 13.12 12.51
N VAL A 13 0.66 11.80 12.67
CA VAL A 13 1.68 10.87 12.16
C VAL A 13 1.32 10.44 10.74
N ALA A 14 1.70 11.26 9.76
CA ALA A 14 1.31 11.09 8.35
C ALA A 14 2.23 10.16 7.52
N ASP A 15 3.25 9.55 8.12
CA ASP A 15 4.29 8.80 7.42
C ASP A 15 4.06 7.27 7.39
N ILE A 16 2.80 6.82 7.31
CA ILE A 16 2.47 5.40 7.15
C ILE A 16 1.93 5.17 5.73
N PRO A 17 2.64 4.39 4.88
CA PRO A 17 2.19 4.13 3.51
C PRO A 17 0.81 3.49 3.48
N ARG A 18 -0.01 3.89 2.51
CA ARG A 18 -1.37 3.37 2.36
C ARG A 18 -1.78 3.41 0.90
N LEU A 19 -2.29 2.29 0.39
CA LEU A 19 -2.69 2.15 -1.01
C LEU A 19 -4.05 1.48 -1.18
N CYS A 20 -4.41 0.49 -0.33
CA CYS A 20 -5.76 -0.08 -0.36
C CYS A 20 -6.73 0.62 0.59
N TYR A 21 -6.23 1.21 1.68
CA TYR A 21 -7.07 1.96 2.63
C TYR A 21 -7.59 3.24 2.00
N LYS A 22 -8.89 3.49 2.07
CA LYS A 22 -9.54 4.74 1.69
C LYS A 22 -10.68 5.02 2.66
N GLU A 23 -10.81 6.27 3.09
CA GLU A 23 -11.91 6.66 3.97
C GLU A 23 -13.26 6.40 3.29
N GLY A 24 -14.23 5.87 4.05
CA GLY A 24 -15.53 5.45 3.54
C GLY A 24 -15.57 4.05 2.93
N TYR A 25 -14.42 3.37 2.77
CA TYR A 25 -14.32 2.01 2.25
C TYR A 25 -13.98 1.03 3.38
N ARG A 26 -14.29 -0.26 3.19
CA ARG A 26 -13.86 -1.31 4.12
C ARG A 26 -12.34 -1.48 4.05
N SER A 27 -11.67 -1.57 5.21
CA SER A 27 -10.25 -1.90 5.29
C SER A 27 -10.00 -3.39 5.06
N ASP A 28 -9.48 -3.78 3.89
CA ASP A 28 -9.14 -5.18 3.59
C ASP A 28 -7.71 -5.57 3.99
N GLY A 29 -6.80 -4.59 4.09
CA GLY A 29 -5.39 -4.86 4.38
C GLY A 29 -4.65 -5.61 3.26
N ASN A 30 -5.20 -5.65 2.04
CA ASN A 30 -4.68 -6.43 0.92
C ASN A 30 -3.30 -6.00 0.46
N CYS A 31 -3.06 -4.70 0.30
CA CYS A 31 -1.79 -4.21 -0.25
C CYS A 31 -0.59 -4.33 0.70
N ARG A 32 -0.82 -4.50 2.01
CA ARG A 32 0.23 -4.57 3.05
C ARG A 32 1.26 -3.43 3.06
N SER A 33 1.01 -2.27 2.44
CA SER A 33 1.98 -1.16 2.50
C SER A 33 2.06 -0.48 3.87
N CYS A 34 1.00 -0.62 4.68
CA CYS A 34 0.84 0.06 5.97
C CYS A 34 1.38 -0.72 7.19
N MET A 35 2.38 -1.59 7.00
CA MET A 35 2.90 -2.44 8.09
C MET A 35 3.61 -1.61 9.15
N VAL A 36 3.34 -1.91 10.41
CA VAL A 36 3.97 -1.27 11.58
C VAL A 36 4.46 -2.32 12.57
N GLU A 37 5.46 -1.96 13.36
CA GLU A 37 5.93 -2.79 14.47
C GLU A 37 5.15 -2.46 15.74
N ILE A 38 4.79 -3.50 16.50
CA ILE A 38 4.16 -3.38 17.81
C ILE A 38 5.11 -4.01 18.83
N GLU A 39 5.48 -3.28 19.88
CA GLU A 39 6.41 -3.77 20.90
C GLU A 39 5.87 -5.06 21.55
N GLY A 40 6.71 -6.11 21.57
CA GLY A 40 6.35 -7.42 22.09
C GLY A 40 5.68 -8.37 21.08
N GLU A 41 5.24 -7.89 19.91
CA GLU A 41 4.71 -8.76 18.86
C GLU A 41 5.83 -9.27 17.93
N ARG A 42 5.82 -10.57 17.62
CA ARG A 42 6.82 -11.18 16.72
C ARG A 42 6.66 -10.71 15.28
N VAL A 43 5.42 -10.53 14.83
CA VAL A 43 5.07 -10.20 13.44
C VAL A 43 4.68 -8.73 13.32
N LEU A 44 4.92 -8.13 12.15
CA LEU A 44 4.41 -6.80 11.86
C LEU A 44 2.89 -6.85 11.66
N ALA A 45 2.21 -5.76 11.99
CA ALA A 45 0.76 -5.65 11.86
C ALA A 45 0.37 -4.65 10.76
N PRO A 46 -0.68 -4.92 9.97
CA PRO A 46 -1.26 -3.91 9.09
C PRO A 46 -2.00 -2.85 9.91
N SER A 47 -1.49 -1.62 9.94
CA SER A 47 -2.08 -0.54 10.75
C SER A 47 -3.52 -0.20 10.37
N CYS A 48 -3.92 -0.41 9.11
CA CYS A 48 -5.29 -0.14 8.63
C CYS A 48 -6.35 -1.14 9.11
N CYS A 49 -5.97 -2.29 9.68
CA CYS A 49 -6.89 -3.32 10.16
C CYS A 49 -6.74 -3.61 11.66
N ARG A 50 -5.66 -3.16 12.29
CA ARG A 50 -5.38 -3.41 13.71
C ARG A 50 -5.98 -2.31 14.58
N TYR A 51 -6.67 -2.70 15.65
CA TYR A 51 -7.20 -1.77 16.65
C TYR A 51 -6.18 -1.54 17.78
N PRO A 52 -5.93 -0.29 18.21
CA PRO A 52 -5.08 0.01 19.36
C PRO A 52 -5.63 -0.62 20.64
N GLN A 53 -4.73 -1.05 21.53
CA GLN A 53 -5.06 -1.52 22.87
C GLN A 53 -4.35 -0.66 23.92
N GLN A 54 -4.85 -0.68 25.17
CA GLN A 54 -4.21 0.05 26.25
C GLN A 54 -2.76 -0.43 26.45
N GLY A 55 -1.83 0.52 26.54
CA GLY A 55 -0.40 0.23 26.68
C GLY A 55 0.30 -0.24 25.39
N MET A 56 -0.41 -0.34 24.27
CA MET A 56 0.19 -0.68 22.98
C MET A 56 1.16 0.41 22.53
N LYS A 57 2.40 0.01 22.20
CA LYS A 57 3.40 0.90 21.61
C LYS A 57 3.65 0.48 20.18
N VAL A 58 3.41 1.42 19.25
CA VAL A 58 3.52 1.19 17.82
C VAL A 58 4.67 2.03 17.27
N ASN A 59 5.53 1.42 16.46
CA ASN A 59 6.59 2.11 15.76
C ASN A 59 6.48 1.85 14.24
N SER A 60 6.10 2.88 13.48
CA SER A 60 6.03 2.80 12.02
C SER A 60 7.36 3.07 11.32
N LYS A 61 8.36 3.57 12.06
CA LYS A 61 9.69 3.96 11.57
C LYS A 61 10.81 3.06 12.08
N SER A 62 10.47 1.90 12.66
CA SER A 62 11.48 0.92 13.03
C SER A 62 12.13 0.32 11.78
N GLU A 63 13.34 -0.22 11.93
CA GLU A 63 14.06 -0.84 10.82
C GLU A 63 13.24 -1.94 10.14
N ARG A 64 12.60 -2.80 10.93
CA ARG A 64 11.75 -3.90 10.44
C ARG A 64 10.52 -3.38 9.70
N ALA A 65 9.85 -2.35 10.23
CA ALA A 65 8.68 -1.76 9.60
C ALA A 65 9.05 -1.10 8.26
N ILE A 66 10.08 -0.25 8.25
CA ILE A 66 10.56 0.42 7.03
C ILE A 66 11.00 -0.60 5.98
N HIS A 67 11.75 -1.63 6.38
CA HIS A 67 12.17 -2.70 5.47
C HIS A 67 10.97 -3.38 4.81
N SER A 68 9.96 -3.75 5.61
CA SER A 68 8.73 -4.36 5.08
C SER A 68 7.95 -3.43 4.15
N GLN A 69 7.81 -2.15 4.52
CA GLN A 69 7.11 -1.14 3.71
C GLN A 69 7.79 -0.95 2.36
N LYS A 70 9.13 -0.80 2.35
CA LYS A 70 9.92 -0.68 1.13
C LYS A 70 9.83 -1.94 0.26
N MET A 71 9.94 -3.12 0.85
CA MET A 71 9.81 -4.39 0.12
C MET A 71 8.45 -4.52 -0.57
N VAL A 72 7.36 -4.21 0.14
CA VAL A 72 6.01 -4.25 -0.43
C VAL A 72 5.86 -3.26 -1.57
N LEU A 73 6.31 -2.01 -1.39
CA LEU A 73 6.23 -1.01 -2.45
C LEU A 73 7.09 -1.37 -3.67
N GLU A 74 8.27 -1.97 -3.46
CA GLU A 74 9.12 -2.46 -4.55
C GLU A 74 8.43 -3.58 -5.35
N LEU A 75 7.76 -4.53 -4.67
CA LEU A 75 6.99 -5.58 -5.34
C LEU A 75 5.82 -5.02 -6.14
N LEU A 76 5.10 -4.03 -5.59
CA LEU A 76 4.00 -3.37 -6.29
C LEU A 76 4.50 -2.56 -7.49
N LEU A 77 5.66 -1.90 -7.35
CA LEU A 77 6.31 -1.15 -8.43
C LEU A 77 6.79 -2.08 -9.55
N ALA A 78 7.28 -3.28 -9.23
CA ALA A 78 7.68 -4.29 -10.22
C ALA A 78 6.54 -4.70 -11.15
N ASP A 79 5.29 -4.61 -10.68
CA ASP A 79 4.12 -4.96 -11.47
C ASP A 79 3.64 -3.82 -12.39
N MET A 80 4.14 -2.58 -12.19
CA MET A 80 3.78 -1.43 -13.03
C MET A 80 4.36 -1.57 -14.45
N PRO A 81 3.66 -1.03 -15.47
CA PRO A 81 4.24 -0.89 -16.80
C PRO A 81 5.53 -0.06 -16.77
N ASP A 82 6.51 -0.48 -17.56
CA ASP A 82 7.83 0.14 -17.68
C ASP A 82 8.63 0.27 -16.36
N SER A 83 8.27 -0.51 -15.33
CA SER A 83 8.95 -0.57 -14.02
C SER A 83 9.20 0.80 -13.37
N GLY A 84 8.35 1.78 -13.70
CA GLY A 84 8.53 3.19 -13.38
C GLY A 84 7.23 3.87 -12.94
N LYS A 85 7.08 5.15 -13.27
CA LYS A 85 5.90 5.95 -12.95
C LYS A 85 4.66 5.47 -13.71
N SER A 86 3.48 5.67 -13.12
CA SER A 86 2.22 5.31 -13.77
C SER A 86 2.04 6.07 -15.09
N PRO A 87 1.84 5.37 -16.24
CA PRO A 87 1.59 6.03 -17.52
C PRO A 87 0.16 6.54 -17.64
N TYR A 88 -0.72 6.17 -16.71
CA TYR A 88 -2.16 6.44 -16.79
C TYR A 88 -2.60 7.65 -15.97
N THR A 89 -1.79 8.08 -14.99
CA THR A 89 -2.11 9.25 -14.15
C THR A 89 -0.82 9.89 -13.63
N PRO A 90 -0.74 11.23 -13.61
CA PRO A 90 0.36 11.93 -12.95
C PRO A 90 0.26 11.88 -11.41
N ASN A 91 -0.90 11.52 -10.86
CA ASN A 91 -1.19 11.55 -9.41
C ASN A 91 -1.32 10.12 -8.87
N SER A 92 -0.27 9.31 -9.00
CA SER A 92 -0.25 7.92 -8.53
C SER A 92 0.17 7.86 -7.06
N GLU A 93 -0.72 7.39 -6.18
CA GLU A 93 -0.40 7.19 -4.75
C GLU A 93 0.79 6.24 -4.56
N LEU A 94 0.99 5.26 -5.44
CA LEU A 94 2.15 4.36 -5.39
C LEU A 94 3.44 5.13 -5.68
N ASP A 95 3.44 5.97 -6.71
CA ASP A 95 4.61 6.75 -7.14
C ASP A 95 5.00 7.73 -6.03
N ASP A 96 4.02 8.37 -5.39
CA ASP A 96 4.24 9.27 -4.25
C ASP A 96 4.97 8.57 -3.10
N TRP A 97 4.56 7.34 -2.77
CA TRP A 97 5.22 6.56 -1.70
C TRP A 97 6.58 6.01 -2.10
N VAL A 98 6.76 5.61 -3.36
CA VAL A 98 8.05 5.20 -3.93
C VAL A 98 9.06 6.34 -3.84
N GLU A 99 8.66 7.55 -4.24
CA GLU A 99 9.49 8.75 -4.14
C GLU A 99 9.77 9.11 -2.68
N LYS A 100 8.73 9.17 -1.83
CA LYS A 100 8.86 9.53 -0.41
C LYS A 100 9.78 8.59 0.37
N LEU A 101 9.80 7.29 0.04
CA LEU A 101 10.69 6.31 0.69
C LEU A 101 12.02 6.10 -0.06
N GLY A 102 12.24 6.79 -1.17
CA GLY A 102 13.47 6.76 -1.96
C GLY A 102 13.75 5.38 -2.56
N LEU A 103 12.73 4.72 -3.12
CA LEU A 103 12.91 3.46 -3.84
C LEU A 103 13.43 3.75 -5.26
N GLY A 104 14.33 2.88 -5.73
CA GLY A 104 14.81 2.89 -7.12
C GLY A 104 14.06 1.88 -8.00
N ASN A 105 14.70 1.49 -9.10
CA ASN A 105 14.14 0.48 -9.99
C ASN A 105 13.90 -0.85 -9.26
N PRO A 106 12.76 -1.51 -9.47
CA PRO A 106 12.44 -2.77 -8.82
C PRO A 106 13.39 -3.88 -9.27
N ARG A 107 13.75 -4.77 -8.34
CA ARG A 107 14.60 -5.95 -8.64
C ARG A 107 13.81 -7.18 -9.06
N PHE A 108 12.49 -7.12 -8.97
CA PHE A 108 11.59 -8.24 -9.27
C PHE A 108 11.05 -8.16 -10.70
N SER A 109 10.74 -9.32 -11.27
CA SER A 109 10.07 -9.39 -12.57
C SER A 109 8.58 -9.10 -12.44
N ARG A 110 8.06 -8.37 -13.42
CA ARG A 110 6.63 -8.09 -13.58
C ARG A 110 5.81 -9.37 -13.72
N ARG A 111 4.64 -9.43 -13.07
CA ARG A 111 3.70 -10.53 -13.27
C ARG A 111 3.01 -10.47 -14.64
N ILE A 112 2.53 -11.62 -15.11
CA ILE A 112 1.69 -11.70 -16.31
C ILE A 112 0.35 -11.03 -16.01
N GLN A 113 -0.03 -10.06 -16.85
CA GLN A 113 -1.32 -9.39 -16.75
C GLN A 113 -2.35 -10.07 -17.66
N PRO A 114 -3.63 -10.09 -17.27
CA PRO A 114 -4.69 -10.58 -18.13
C PRO A 114 -4.85 -9.67 -19.36
N VAL A 115 -5.50 -10.22 -20.40
CA VAL A 115 -5.82 -9.46 -21.61
C VAL A 115 -6.75 -8.30 -21.26
N PHE A 116 -6.49 -7.13 -21.86
CA PHE A 116 -7.35 -5.96 -21.76
C PHE A 116 -8.79 -6.28 -22.17
N ASP A 117 -9.75 -5.99 -21.30
CA ASP A 117 -11.17 -6.21 -21.55
C ASP A 117 -11.86 -4.89 -21.92
N ASN A 118 -12.38 -4.82 -23.14
CA ASN A 118 -13.15 -3.72 -23.68
C ASN A 118 -14.55 -4.16 -24.14
N SER A 119 -15.04 -5.29 -23.63
CA SER A 119 -16.32 -5.88 -24.04
C SER A 119 -17.54 -5.06 -23.59
N HIS A 120 -17.40 -4.26 -22.52
CA HIS A 120 -18.50 -3.45 -21.98
C HIS A 120 -18.52 -2.04 -22.60
N PRO A 121 -19.69 -1.51 -23.01
CA PRO A 121 -19.78 -0.24 -23.75
C PRO A 121 -19.45 1.02 -22.94
N ALA A 122 -19.57 0.95 -21.61
CA ALA A 122 -19.35 2.10 -20.72
C ALA A 122 -18.02 2.08 -19.97
N MET A 123 -17.31 0.93 -19.94
CA MET A 123 -16.08 0.79 -19.17
C MET A 123 -15.15 -0.22 -19.83
N SER A 124 -13.86 0.10 -19.81
CA SER A 124 -12.81 -0.83 -20.19
C SER A 124 -11.97 -1.17 -18.96
N VAL A 125 -11.61 -2.44 -18.82
CA VAL A 125 -10.84 -2.94 -17.69
C VAL A 125 -9.43 -3.24 -18.18
N ASN A 126 -8.52 -2.32 -17.86
CA ASN A 126 -7.09 -2.51 -18.06
C ASN A 126 -6.39 -2.74 -16.72
N LEU A 127 -5.89 -3.96 -16.51
CA LEU A 127 -5.23 -4.35 -15.26
C LEU A 127 -3.71 -4.17 -15.28
N ASP A 128 -3.18 -3.57 -16.35
CA ASP A 128 -1.73 -3.38 -16.56
C ASP A 128 -1.05 -2.65 -15.39
N ALA A 129 -1.67 -1.60 -14.84
CA ALA A 129 -1.20 -0.90 -13.64
C ALA A 129 -1.99 -1.22 -12.35
N CYS A 130 -2.77 -2.31 -12.34
CA CYS A 130 -3.57 -2.67 -11.16
C CYS A 130 -2.68 -3.24 -10.05
N ILE A 131 -2.74 -2.69 -8.84
CA ILE A 131 -2.05 -3.24 -7.65
C ILE A 131 -2.89 -4.27 -6.87
N GLN A 132 -4.05 -4.67 -7.39
CA GLN A 132 -4.97 -5.61 -6.73
C GLN A 132 -5.40 -5.14 -5.33
N CYS A 133 -5.61 -3.83 -5.16
CA CYS A 133 -5.95 -3.23 -3.86
C CYS A 133 -7.42 -3.40 -3.44
N THR A 134 -8.25 -3.99 -4.30
CA THR A 134 -9.69 -4.27 -4.09
C THR A 134 -10.59 -3.07 -3.78
N ARG A 135 -10.11 -1.82 -3.92
CA ARG A 135 -10.98 -0.63 -3.75
C ARG A 135 -12.12 -0.55 -4.75
N CYS A 136 -11.99 -1.16 -5.93
CA CYS A 136 -13.01 -1.11 -6.99
C CYS A 136 -14.06 -2.23 -6.91
N VAL A 137 -13.89 -3.18 -5.99
CA VAL A 137 -14.79 -4.34 -5.78
C VAL A 137 -15.63 -4.09 -4.52
#